data_AF-A0A932FKJ4-F1
#
_entry.id   AF-A0A932FKJ4-F1
#
_cell.length_a   1.000
_cell.length_b   1.000
_cell.length_c   1.000
_cell.angle_alpha   90.00
_cell.angle_beta   90.00
_cell.angle_gamma   90.00
#
_symmetry.space_group_name_H-M   'P 1'
#
loop_
_entity.id
_entity.type
_entity.pdbx_description
1 polymer ?
#
loop_
_entity_poly.entity_id
_entity_poly.type
_entity_poly.pdbx_seq_one_letter_code
_entity_poly.pdbx_strand_id
1 'polypeptide(L)'
;MRSQQAAMPREPAAPPTPRGMTLVELVVVITIIGILALMAIPRYQGTVVQANDAVLISDLRNLALAQEAYLAEHHAYAMPTSAGILNDKGEVLWKPSPGILVMAAGTASSATAWRATVGRAGTFQECRVLAGELEAAASGASAGPDPAGNVTCYRASTVVTVLGSSRGGSAAGAMVLPSKEPAKP
;
A
#
# COMPACT_ATOMS: atom_id res chain seq x y z
N MET A 1 -28.19 81.10 -36.88
CA MET A 1 -28.48 79.69 -37.18
C MET A 1 -27.56 78.79 -36.38
N ARG A 2 -27.97 78.36 -35.18
CA ARG A 2 -27.34 77.27 -34.43
C ARG A 2 -28.46 76.37 -33.94
N SER A 3 -28.74 75.37 -34.77
CA SER A 3 -29.37 74.11 -34.39
C SER A 3 -28.57 73.47 -33.26
N GLN A 4 -28.98 73.70 -32.01
CA GLN A 4 -28.53 72.88 -30.90
C GLN A 4 -29.61 71.86 -30.61
N GLN A 5 -29.33 70.65 -31.06
CA GLN A 5 -30.08 69.43 -30.84
C GLN A 5 -30.23 69.23 -29.33
N ALA A 6 -31.47 69.21 -28.85
CA ALA A 6 -31.78 68.78 -27.50
C ALA A 6 -31.43 67.29 -27.39
N ALA A 7 -30.46 66.97 -26.55
CA ALA A 7 -30.06 65.60 -26.25
C ALA A 7 -31.24 64.87 -25.60
N MET A 8 -31.68 63.79 -26.25
CA MET A 8 -32.70 62.87 -25.72
C MET A 8 -32.13 62.13 -24.50
N PRO A 9 -32.83 62.10 -23.35
CA PRO A 9 -32.38 61.33 -22.19
C PRO A 9 -32.29 59.85 -22.54
N ARG A 10 -31.14 59.21 -22.31
CA ARG A 10 -31.00 57.76 -22.41
C ARG A 10 -31.60 57.14 -21.16
N GLU A 11 -32.76 56.50 -21.29
CA GLU A 11 -33.35 55.71 -20.20
C GLU A 11 -32.37 54.61 -19.75
N PRO A 12 -32.15 54.46 -18.43
CA PRO A 12 -31.27 53.43 -17.90
C PRO A 12 -31.87 52.05 -18.18
N ALA A 13 -31.16 51.22 -18.94
CA ALA A 13 -31.54 49.83 -19.19
C ALA A 13 -31.65 49.08 -17.85
N ALA A 14 -32.82 48.50 -17.59
CA ALA A 14 -33.11 47.79 -16.35
C ALA A 14 -32.14 46.61 -16.16
N PRO A 15 -31.62 46.39 -14.94
CA PRO A 15 -30.71 45.29 -14.66
C PRO A 15 -31.43 43.95 -14.87
N PRO A 16 -30.76 42.93 -15.48
CA PRO A 16 -31.36 41.62 -15.65
C PRO A 16 -31.69 41.02 -14.28
N THR A 17 -32.94 40.59 -14.10
CA THR A 17 -33.38 39.96 -12.86
C THR A 17 -32.71 38.59 -12.71
N PRO A 18 -32.18 38.25 -11.53
CA PRO A 18 -31.59 36.95 -11.28
C PRO A 18 -32.67 35.87 -11.43
N ARG A 19 -32.45 34.93 -12.35
CA ARG A 19 -33.31 33.76 -12.52
C ARG A 19 -33.06 32.81 -11.35
N GLY A 20 -34.10 32.50 -10.57
CA GLY A 20 -34.03 31.52 -9.49
C GLY A 20 -34.04 30.10 -10.05
N MET A 21 -33.16 29.23 -9.53
CA MET A 21 -33.21 27.79 -9.79
C MET A 21 -34.52 27.21 -9.26
N THR A 22 -35.12 26.29 -10.00
CA THR A 22 -36.37 25.65 -9.56
C THR A 22 -36.07 24.58 -8.49
N LEU A 23 -37.01 24.35 -7.58
CA LEU A 23 -36.91 23.31 -6.55
C LEU A 23 -36.75 21.92 -7.17
N VAL A 24 -37.39 21.70 -8.32
CA VAL A 24 -37.31 20.44 -9.08
C VAL A 24 -35.93 20.24 -9.70
N GLU A 25 -35.30 21.29 -10.20
CA GLU A 25 -33.95 21.26 -10.77
C GLU A 25 -32.92 20.84 -9.72
N LEU A 26 -33.05 21.34 -8.48
CA LEU A 26 -32.19 20.91 -7.39
C LEU A 26 -32.44 19.44 -6.99
N VAL A 27 -33.70 19.01 -6.93
CA VAL A 27 -34.05 17.64 -6.52
C VAL A 27 -33.54 16.59 -7.52
N VAL A 28 -33.64 16.86 -8.82
CA VAL A 28 -33.12 15.91 -9.84
C VAL A 28 -31.60 15.79 -9.75
N VAL A 29 -30.89 16.90 -9.54
CA VAL A 29 -29.41 16.91 -9.45
C VAL A 29 -28.91 16.10 -8.26
N ILE A 30 -29.46 16.31 -7.07
CA ILE A 30 -29.03 15.54 -5.88
C ILE A 30 -29.36 14.05 -6.02
N THR A 31 -30.45 13.72 -6.72
CA THR A 31 -30.85 12.33 -6.98
C THR A 31 -29.83 11.63 -7.88
N ILE A 32 -29.41 12.29 -8.97
CA ILE A 32 -28.40 11.75 -9.89
C ILE A 32 -27.04 11.61 -9.18
N ILE A 33 -26.61 12.62 -8.42
CA ILE A 33 -25.35 12.57 -7.66
C ILE A 33 -25.39 11.43 -6.64
N GLY A 34 -26.52 11.21 -5.96
CA GLY A 34 -26.70 10.10 -5.02
C GLY A 34 -26.53 8.72 -5.66
N ILE A 35 -27.12 8.50 -6.85
CA ILE A 35 -26.99 7.24 -7.58
C ILE A 35 -25.54 7.01 -8.02
N LEU A 36 -24.86 8.05 -8.52
CA LEU A 36 -23.47 7.95 -8.96
C LEU A 36 -22.51 7.67 -7.78
N ALA A 37 -22.72 8.33 -6.64
CA ALA A 37 -21.90 8.12 -5.45
C ALA A 37 -21.98 6.68 -4.93
N LEU A 38 -23.17 6.06 -4.99
CA LEU A 38 -23.38 4.68 -4.54
C LEU A 38 -22.54 3.67 -5.34
N MET A 39 -22.37 3.87 -6.65
CA MET A 39 -21.56 2.98 -7.49
C MET A 39 -20.05 3.30 -7.44
N ALA A 40 -19.70 4.58 -7.23
CA ALA A 40 -18.31 5.03 -7.29
C ALA A 40 -17.48 4.58 -6.07
N ILE A 41 -18.05 4.65 -4.86
CA ILE A 41 -17.34 4.33 -3.60
C ILE A 41 -16.77 2.91 -3.58
N PRO A 42 -17.54 1.83 -3.86
CA PRO A 42 -17.00 0.47 -3.75
C PRO A 42 -15.92 0.18 -4.80
N ARG A 43 -15.99 0.81 -5.99
CA ARG A 43 -14.98 0.62 -7.04
C ARG A 43 -13.65 1.26 -6.70
N TYR A 44 -13.64 2.43 -6.07
CA TYR A 44 -12.42 3.14 -5.72
C TYR A 44 -11.58 2.40 -4.66
N GLN A 45 -12.22 1.71 -3.72
CA GLN A 45 -11.51 0.97 -2.67
C GLN A 45 -10.71 -0.22 -3.23
N GLY A 46 -11.25 -0.95 -4.22
CA GLY A 46 -10.57 -2.09 -4.83
C GLY A 46 -9.33 -1.70 -5.64
N THR A 47 -9.39 -0.59 -6.39
CA THR A 47 -8.27 -0.15 -7.25
C THR A 47 -7.09 0.37 -6.45
N VAL A 48 -7.33 1.09 -5.35
CA VAL A 48 -6.27 1.56 -4.44
C VAL A 48 -5.53 0.38 -3.81
N VAL A 49 -6.26 -0.66 -3.44
CA VAL A 49 -5.71 -1.86 -2.83
C VAL A 49 -4.81 -2.62 -3.81
N GLN A 50 -5.25 -2.82 -5.06
CA GLN A 50 -4.44 -3.44 -6.11
C GLN A 50 -3.19 -2.61 -6.44
N ALA A 51 -3.32 -1.28 -6.48
CA ALA A 51 -2.18 -0.39 -6.67
C ALA A 51 -1.15 -0.56 -5.55
N ASN A 52 -1.59 -0.71 -4.30
CA ASN A 52 -0.67 -0.95 -3.17
C ASN A 52 0.04 -2.30 -3.29
N ASP A 53 -0.70 -3.36 -3.63
CA ASP A 53 -0.12 -4.69 -3.83
C ASP A 53 0.95 -4.64 -4.94
N ALA A 54 0.69 -3.93 -6.04
CA ALA A 54 1.66 -3.75 -7.12
C ALA A 54 2.95 -3.05 -6.65
N VAL A 55 2.84 -2.02 -5.81
CA VAL A 55 4.02 -1.32 -5.27
C VAL A 55 4.80 -2.25 -4.32
N LEU A 56 4.12 -2.98 -3.43
CA LEU A 56 4.78 -3.93 -2.52
C LEU A 56 5.51 -5.05 -3.28
N ILE A 57 4.89 -5.58 -4.34
CA ILE A 57 5.50 -6.59 -5.20
C ILE A 57 6.73 -6.03 -5.93
N SER A 58 6.63 -4.81 -6.47
CA SER A 58 7.75 -4.15 -7.14
C SER A 58 8.93 -3.92 -6.21
N ASP A 59 8.67 -3.47 -4.98
CA ASP A 59 9.71 -3.25 -3.98
C ASP A 59 10.41 -4.57 -3.61
N LEU A 60 9.66 -5.65 -3.38
CA LEU A 60 10.23 -6.96 -3.07
C LEU A 60 11.03 -7.55 -4.24
N ARG A 61 10.61 -7.32 -5.48
CA ARG A 61 11.38 -7.73 -6.66
C ARG A 61 12.70 -6.97 -6.75
N ASN A 62 12.69 -5.66 -6.53
CA ASN A 62 13.90 -4.86 -6.49
C ASN A 62 14.84 -5.29 -5.37
N LEU A 63 14.29 -5.66 -4.21
CA LEU A 63 15.04 -6.22 -3.10
C LEU A 63 15.67 -7.57 -3.47
N ALA A 64 14.92 -8.46 -4.11
CA ALA A 64 15.44 -9.75 -4.56
C ALA A 64 16.59 -9.59 -5.57
N LEU A 65 16.47 -8.66 -6.52
CA LEU A 65 17.55 -8.33 -7.46
C LEU A 65 18.80 -7.80 -6.75
N ALA A 66 18.65 -6.94 -5.75
CA ALA A 66 19.78 -6.45 -4.95
C ALA A 66 20.47 -7.59 -4.18
N GLN A 67 19.70 -8.54 -3.67
CA GLN A 67 20.22 -9.73 -2.98
C GLN A 67 20.94 -10.69 -3.94
N GLU A 68 20.42 -10.89 -5.15
CA GLU A 68 21.07 -11.70 -6.19
C GLU A 68 22.38 -11.08 -6.67
N ALA A 69 22.41 -9.75 -6.84
CA ALA A 69 23.64 -9.02 -7.17
C ALA A 69 24.69 -9.19 -6.07
N TYR A 70 24.30 -9.05 -4.80
CA TYR A 70 25.22 -9.25 -3.68
C TYR A 70 25.72 -10.70 -3.58
N LEU A 71 24.84 -11.68 -3.79
CA LEU A 71 25.18 -13.10 -3.81
C LEU A 71 26.22 -13.42 -4.89
N ALA A 72 26.11 -12.82 -6.07
CA ALA A 72 27.05 -13.04 -7.18
C ALA A 72 28.48 -12.59 -6.84
N GLU A 73 28.63 -11.55 -6.02
CA GLU A 73 29.92 -10.98 -5.64
C GLU A 73 30.49 -11.58 -4.35
N HIS A 74 29.62 -11.92 -3.38
CA HIS A 74 30.03 -12.29 -2.02
C HIS A 74 29.72 -13.75 -1.64
N HIS A 75 29.07 -14.52 -2.52
CA HIS A 75 28.64 -15.90 -2.27
C HIS A 75 27.76 -16.10 -1.02
N ALA A 76 27.20 -15.01 -0.49
CA ALA A 76 26.28 -14.97 0.64
C ALA A 76 25.23 -13.89 0.38
N TYR A 77 24.03 -14.05 0.95
CA TYR A 77 23.04 -12.98 0.96
C TYR A 77 23.34 -11.92 2.01
N ALA A 78 23.04 -10.66 1.67
CA ALA A 78 23.19 -9.53 2.57
C ALA A 78 22.14 -9.59 3.70
N MET A 79 22.47 -9.03 4.86
CA MET A 79 21.56 -9.04 6.00
C MET A 79 20.41 -8.06 5.77
N PRO A 80 19.14 -8.54 5.70
CA PRO A 80 18.00 -7.67 5.64
C PRO A 80 17.74 -7.08 7.02
N THR A 81 17.43 -5.78 7.09
CA THR A 81 17.09 -5.06 8.32
C THR A 81 15.74 -4.34 8.15
N SER A 82 15.20 -3.79 9.25
CA SER A 82 13.97 -2.98 9.20
C SER A 82 14.15 -1.67 8.42
N ALA A 83 15.38 -1.17 8.29
CA ALA A 83 15.70 0.06 7.55
C ALA A 83 16.02 -0.17 6.06
N GLY A 84 16.23 -1.42 5.66
CA GLY A 84 16.70 -1.78 4.32
C GLY A 84 17.64 -2.98 4.34
N ILE A 85 18.25 -3.29 3.19
CA ILE A 85 19.31 -4.31 3.10
C ILE A 85 20.66 -3.62 3.30
N LEU A 86 21.45 -4.14 4.23
CA LEU A 86 22.80 -3.65 4.49
C LEU A 86 23.84 -4.70 4.09
N ASN A 87 24.96 -4.27 3.54
CA ASN A 87 26.12 -5.16 3.40
C ASN A 87 26.85 -5.35 4.75
N ASP A 88 27.88 -6.19 4.76
CA ASP A 88 28.69 -6.47 5.96
C ASP A 88 29.41 -5.23 6.51
N LYS A 89 29.53 -4.15 5.71
CA LYS A 89 30.13 -2.87 6.09
C LYS A 89 29.10 -1.83 6.56
N GLY A 90 27.81 -2.18 6.57
CA GLY A 90 26.72 -1.28 6.97
C GLY A 90 26.26 -0.30 5.88
N GLU A 91 26.67 -0.49 4.63
CA GLU A 91 26.22 0.33 3.50
C GLU A 91 24.84 -0.15 3.02
N VAL A 92 23.98 0.81 2.67
CA VAL A 92 22.61 0.54 2.22
C VAL A 92 22.63 0.06 0.77
N LEU A 93 22.32 -1.21 0.55
CA LEU A 93 22.16 -1.81 -0.77
C LEU A 93 20.77 -1.56 -1.34
N TRP A 94 19.76 -1.53 -0.47
CA TRP A 94 18.37 -1.31 -0.86
C TRP A 94 17.58 -0.65 0.26
N LYS A 95 16.64 0.22 -0.12
CA LYS A 95 15.71 0.92 0.79
C LYS A 95 14.27 0.77 0.29
N PRO A 96 13.27 0.56 1.18
CA PRO A 96 11.88 0.55 0.78
C PRO A 96 11.41 1.90 0.23
N SER A 97 10.42 1.84 -0.66
CA SER A 97 9.73 3.02 -1.16
C SER A 97 8.97 3.75 -0.03
N PRO A 98 8.69 5.06 -0.16
CA PRO A 98 7.95 5.81 0.85
C PRO A 98 6.59 5.18 1.18
N GLY A 99 6.32 5.00 2.48
CA GLY A 99 5.07 4.41 2.97
C GLY A 99 5.08 2.87 3.07
N ILE A 100 6.17 2.22 2.65
CA ILE A 100 6.40 0.79 2.86
C ILE A 100 7.30 0.58 4.08
N LEU A 101 6.94 -0.41 4.90
CA LEU A 101 7.63 -0.79 6.12
C LEU A 101 8.13 -2.23 5.99
N VAL A 102 9.38 -2.48 6.37
CA VAL A 102 9.91 -3.84 6.50
C VAL A 102 9.53 -4.37 7.89
N MET A 103 8.61 -5.32 7.94
CA MET A 103 8.05 -5.84 9.19
C MET A 103 8.84 -7.02 9.76
N ALA A 104 9.44 -7.83 8.90
CA ALA A 104 10.32 -8.91 9.30
C ALA A 104 11.35 -9.16 8.21
N ALA A 105 12.59 -9.37 8.61
CA ALA A 105 13.73 -9.55 7.74
C ALA A 105 14.74 -10.46 8.44
N GLY A 106 15.24 -11.47 7.75
CA GLY A 106 16.36 -12.28 8.26
C GLY A 106 17.02 -13.14 7.19
N THR A 107 18.28 -13.52 7.43
CA THR A 107 19.00 -14.57 6.70
C THR A 107 19.05 -15.85 7.54
N ALA A 108 19.17 -17.01 6.89
CA ALA A 108 19.56 -18.24 7.58
C ALA A 108 21.00 -18.14 8.08
N SER A 109 21.32 -18.95 9.10
CA SER A 109 22.68 -19.10 9.63
C SER A 109 23.72 -19.51 8.57
N SER A 110 23.28 -20.16 7.49
CA SER A 110 24.11 -20.55 6.35
C SER A 110 24.28 -19.44 5.30
N ALA A 111 23.61 -18.29 5.43
CA ALA A 111 23.58 -17.19 4.46
C ALA A 111 23.18 -17.57 3.02
N THR A 112 22.66 -18.79 2.81
CA THR A 112 22.18 -19.31 1.52
C THR A 112 20.69 -19.08 1.30
N ALA A 113 20.03 -18.47 2.29
CA ALA A 113 18.60 -18.25 2.25
C ALA A 113 18.23 -16.99 3.05
N TRP A 114 17.20 -16.28 2.60
CA TRP A 114 16.75 -15.04 3.23
C TRP A 114 15.23 -14.86 3.09
N ARG A 115 14.69 -14.04 3.98
CA ARG A 115 13.28 -13.67 4.00
C ARG A 115 13.13 -12.18 4.21
N ALA A 116 12.18 -11.58 3.50
CA ALA A 116 11.66 -10.26 3.81
C ALA A 116 10.12 -10.29 3.82
N THR A 117 9.53 -9.54 4.75
CA THR A 117 8.12 -9.23 4.83
C THR A 117 7.99 -7.70 4.83
N VAL A 118 7.28 -7.15 3.86
CA VAL A 118 6.98 -5.72 3.76
C VAL A 118 5.48 -5.49 3.89
N GLY A 119 5.09 -4.35 4.43
CA GLY A 119 3.70 -3.92 4.52
C GLY A 119 3.56 -2.43 4.27
N ARG A 120 2.35 -1.96 4.01
CA ARG A 120 2.09 -0.53 3.82
C ARG A 120 1.57 0.10 5.10
N ALA A 121 2.20 1.19 5.54
CA ALA A 121 1.83 1.90 6.76
C ALA A 121 0.35 2.29 6.77
N GLY A 122 -0.35 2.02 7.87
CA GLY A 122 -1.78 2.32 8.02
C GLY A 122 -2.73 1.35 7.30
N THR A 123 -2.21 0.22 6.76
CA THR A 123 -3.02 -0.83 6.14
C THR A 123 -2.70 -2.20 6.72
N PHE A 124 -3.58 -3.17 6.51
CA PHE A 124 -3.36 -4.59 6.84
C PHE A 124 -2.81 -5.39 5.65
N GLN A 125 -2.17 -4.73 4.69
CA GLN A 125 -1.54 -5.36 3.54
C GLN A 125 -0.09 -5.69 3.83
N GLU A 126 0.29 -6.93 3.55
CA GLU A 126 1.65 -7.40 3.71
C GLU A 126 2.02 -8.39 2.61
N CYS A 127 3.26 -8.29 2.12
CA CYS A 127 3.82 -9.18 1.13
C CYS A 127 5.11 -9.76 1.66
N ARG A 128 5.37 -11.03 1.35
CA ARG A 128 6.59 -11.72 1.73
C ARG A 128 7.26 -12.36 0.54
N VAL A 129 8.57 -12.51 0.66
CA VAL A 129 9.40 -13.27 -0.25
C VAL A 129 10.36 -14.11 0.59
N LEU A 130 10.63 -15.32 0.13
CA LEU A 130 11.58 -16.25 0.71
C LEU A 130 12.45 -16.74 -0.44
N ALA A 131 13.76 -16.66 -0.31
CA ALA A 131 14.68 -17.27 -1.26
C ALA A 131 15.57 -18.26 -0.52
N GLY A 132 15.84 -19.40 -1.17
CA GLY A 132 16.60 -20.51 -0.59
C GLY A 132 15.78 -21.39 0.36
N GLU A 133 16.39 -22.50 0.78
CA GLU A 133 15.82 -23.46 1.72
C GLU A 133 16.08 -22.97 3.15
N LEU A 134 15.27 -22.03 3.60
CA LEU A 134 15.21 -21.69 5.02
C LEU A 134 14.57 -22.89 5.73
N GLU A 135 15.31 -23.59 6.60
CA GLU A 135 14.64 -24.33 7.68
C GLU A 135 13.63 -23.37 8.30
N ALA A 136 12.38 -23.79 8.41
CA ALA A 136 11.24 -22.94 8.75
C ALA A 136 11.43 -22.25 10.12
N ALA A 137 12.16 -21.14 10.15
CA ALA A 137 12.40 -20.38 11.34
C ALA A 137 11.17 -19.53 11.64
N ALA A 138 10.32 -20.12 12.48
CA ALA A 138 9.42 -19.48 13.44
C ALA A 138 8.97 -18.04 13.12
N SER A 139 7.92 -17.93 12.33
CA SER A 139 6.90 -16.89 12.50
C SER A 139 5.69 -17.39 11.74
N GLY A 140 4.52 -17.46 12.40
CA GLY A 140 3.26 -18.02 11.90
C GLY A 140 2.81 -17.49 10.54
N ALA A 141 3.50 -17.89 9.48
CA ALA A 141 3.24 -17.54 8.11
C ALA A 141 2.61 -18.77 7.47
N SER A 142 1.29 -18.85 7.53
CA SER A 142 0.47 -19.91 6.91
C SER A 142 0.35 -19.78 5.39
N ALA A 143 1.43 -19.39 4.72
CA ALA A 143 1.68 -19.83 3.36
C ALA A 143 3.07 -20.46 3.45
N GLY A 144 3.22 -21.71 3.02
CA GLY A 144 4.54 -22.33 2.98
C GLY A 144 5.53 -21.43 2.22
N PRO A 145 6.84 -21.65 2.36
CA PRO A 145 7.77 -21.12 1.38
C PRO A 145 7.30 -21.57 0.00
N ASP A 146 6.94 -20.63 -0.88
CA ASP A 146 6.86 -20.97 -2.29
C ASP A 146 8.29 -21.38 -2.69
N PRO A 147 8.52 -22.62 -3.14
CA PRO A 147 9.86 -23.11 -3.46
C PRO A 147 10.50 -22.38 -4.65
N ALA A 148 9.75 -21.48 -5.29
CA ALA A 148 10.14 -20.75 -6.49
C ALA A 148 10.65 -19.32 -6.22
N GLY A 149 10.68 -18.84 -4.97
CA GLY A 149 11.12 -17.47 -4.67
C GLY A 149 10.12 -16.37 -5.09
N ASN A 150 8.87 -16.74 -5.35
CA ASN A 150 7.86 -15.79 -5.80
C ASN A 150 7.33 -14.93 -4.64
N VAL A 151 6.94 -13.69 -4.96
CA VAL A 151 6.36 -12.76 -4.00
C VAL A 151 4.91 -13.16 -3.72
N THR A 152 4.59 -13.37 -2.44
CA THR A 152 3.23 -13.67 -1.99
C THR A 152 2.67 -12.54 -1.15
N CYS A 153 1.57 -11.96 -1.60
CA CYS A 153 0.85 -10.90 -0.90
C CYS A 153 -0.39 -11.46 -0.19
N TYR A 154 -0.61 -10.97 1.02
CA TYR A 154 -1.68 -11.39 1.91
C TYR A 154 -2.28 -10.18 2.61
N ARG A 155 -3.52 -10.36 3.06
CA ARG A 155 -4.27 -9.33 3.77
C ARG A 155 -4.70 -9.89 5.11
N ALA A 156 -4.37 -9.22 6.20
CA ALA A 156 -4.85 -9.63 7.51
C ALA A 156 -6.29 -9.15 7.70
N SER A 157 -7.25 -10.07 7.90
CA SER A 157 -8.65 -9.73 8.21
C SER A 157 -8.90 -9.39 9.68
N THR A 158 -7.96 -9.73 10.57
CA THR A 158 -8.02 -9.43 12.00
C THR A 158 -6.61 -9.18 12.51
N VAL A 159 -6.40 -8.09 13.26
CA VAL A 159 -5.13 -7.81 13.95
C VAL A 159 -4.98 -8.79 15.07
N VAL A 160 -3.83 -9.42 15.10
CA VAL A 160 -3.51 -10.23 16.22
C VAL A 160 -2.03 -10.34 16.42
N THR A 161 -1.68 -10.40 17.69
CA THR A 161 -0.45 -9.90 18.27
C THR A 161 0.52 -11.05 18.45
N VAL A 162 1.68 -11.14 17.77
CA VAL A 162 2.56 -12.30 18.02
C VAL A 162 3.08 -12.23 19.44
N LEU A 163 2.54 -13.03 20.36
CA LEU A 163 3.24 -13.36 21.58
C LEU A 163 4.40 -14.26 21.19
N GLY A 164 5.55 -13.65 20.96
CA GLY A 164 6.81 -14.37 20.94
C GLY A 164 6.96 -15.07 22.28
N SER A 165 6.90 -16.41 22.27
CA SER A 165 7.39 -17.21 23.39
C SER A 165 8.91 -17.10 23.41
N SER A 166 9.41 -16.08 24.09
CA SER A 166 10.75 -16.12 24.66
C SER A 166 10.79 -17.31 25.61
N ARG A 167 11.71 -18.25 25.37
CA ARG A 167 11.98 -19.36 26.30
C ARG A 167 12.39 -18.76 27.64
N GLY A 168 11.44 -18.68 28.57
CA GLY A 168 11.67 -18.33 29.96
C GLY A 168 10.75 -17.21 30.47
N GLY A 169 9.66 -17.58 31.13
CA GLY A 169 8.98 -16.73 32.12
C GLY A 169 8.03 -15.64 31.61
N SER A 170 6.76 -16.02 31.45
CA SER A 170 5.55 -15.24 31.79
C SER A 170 5.50 -13.72 31.48
N ALA A 171 4.94 -13.34 30.34
CA ALA A 171 3.98 -12.21 30.20
C ALA A 171 3.28 -12.24 28.81
N ALA A 172 2.06 -11.70 28.75
CA ALA A 172 1.01 -11.90 27.74
C ALA A 172 1.04 -10.99 26.48
N GLY A 173 0.25 -11.32 25.43
CA GLY A 173 0.09 -10.58 24.14
C GLY A 173 -0.39 -11.46 22.93
N ALA A 174 -1.65 -11.89 22.90
CA ALA A 174 -2.19 -12.94 22.01
C ALA A 174 -2.07 -12.76 20.47
N MET A 175 -1.66 -13.82 19.73
CA MET A 175 -1.50 -13.92 18.25
C MET A 175 -2.57 -14.82 17.61
N VAL A 176 -3.72 -14.26 17.29
CA VAL A 176 -4.60 -14.81 16.26
C VAL A 176 -3.87 -14.75 14.90
N LEU A 177 -4.07 -15.78 14.10
CA LEU A 177 -3.63 -15.82 12.71
C LEU A 177 -4.84 -15.41 11.87
N PRO A 178 -4.75 -14.40 11.00
CA PRO A 178 -5.85 -14.08 10.11
C PRO A 178 -6.11 -15.28 9.19
N SER A 179 -7.38 -15.57 8.91
CA SER A 179 -7.80 -16.37 7.75
C SER A 179 -7.23 -15.71 6.50
N LYS A 180 -6.15 -16.31 6.01
CA LYS A 180 -5.23 -15.75 5.03
C LYS A 180 -5.70 -16.15 3.64
N GLU A 181 -6.53 -15.33 3.00
CA GLU A 181 -6.87 -15.54 1.59
C GLU A 181 -5.79 -14.90 0.70
N PRO A 182 -5.23 -15.65 -0.27
CA PRO A 182 -4.31 -15.08 -1.24
C PRO A 182 -5.02 -13.99 -2.04
N ALA A 183 -4.35 -12.87 -2.29
CA ALA A 183 -4.88 -11.84 -3.18
C ALA A 183 -5.15 -12.49 -4.55
N LYS A 184 -6.41 -12.51 -4.97
CA LYS A 184 -6.81 -13.04 -6.28
C LYS A 184 -6.26 -12.10 -7.37
N PRO A 185 -5.67 -12.65 -8.46
CA PRO A 185 -5.15 -11.86 -9.58
C PRO A 185 -6.24 -11.02 -10.27
#